data_AF-A0A1H0W8L4-F1
#
_entry.id   AF-A0A1H0W8L4-F1
#
_cell.length_a   1.000
_cell.length_b   1.000
_cell.length_c   1.000
_cell.angle_alpha   90.00
_cell.angle_beta   90.00
_cell.angle_gamma   90.00
#
_symmetry.space_group_name_H-M   'P 1'
#
loop_
_entity.id
_entity.type
_entity.pdbx_description
1 polymer ?
#
loop_
_entity_poly.entity_id
_entity_poly.type
_entity_poly.pdbx_seq_one_letter_code
_entity_poly.pdbx_strand_id
1 'polypeptide(L)'
;MRKSRLPKAGARNLLFGLLALLLATTGAVATPGQSTASPSLSVQEVQQNLAGLGYLPWAGVDGVDGPQTSGAITKFQSAQCLAVDGIAGPNTTTALMDKVEEVQRAAHTIDDGVYGMSTLHSVAIYQFEHNLTHDGIAGPRTMSSMGIERRKGCSDDVEGLPYPSSYTHQVQWNLAGMGYLPWSGIDGIVGPQTRSATMEFQRDACISTDAIAGPVTGDHMSQQVRKIQREAGASVDGAYGPSTRAAVEDYQRAHGLAVDGMAGPNTMSEMGIDRTMCDYGSGDPAPPADGSTRERIVAIAVGEHGYHEDGSSNCQKYGGMCEPWCAKFGTWVWQQAGVDVPSYWFTGNWYMWGLNNGHSVPASQGFSDIKPGDAVFWGTGPSSVSSSVHVDLVESVNADGTLNLIGGNVSNAVSRKYNIDPYAADIYGYTRP
;
A
#
# COMPACT_ATOMS: atom_id res chain seq x y z
N MET A 1 35.47 39.03 57.52
CA MET A 1 34.61 39.64 58.56
C MET A 1 33.34 40.18 57.92
N ARG A 2 32.19 39.68 58.40
CA ARG A 2 30.82 40.25 58.50
C ARG A 2 30.34 41.42 57.60
N LYS A 3 29.13 41.17 57.04
CA LYS A 3 27.89 42.00 57.00
C LYS A 3 27.87 43.18 55.99
N SER A 4 27.02 43.21 54.94
CA SER A 4 25.55 43.20 54.79
C SER A 4 24.87 44.58 54.90
N ARG A 5 23.91 44.83 53.97
CA ARG A 5 22.76 45.79 53.97
C ARG A 5 23.04 47.21 53.45
N LEU A 6 22.15 47.96 52.79
CA LEU A 6 20.78 47.85 52.20
C LEU A 6 20.55 49.19 51.42
N PRO A 7 19.49 49.34 50.57
CA PRO A 7 19.27 50.47 49.65
C PRO A 7 18.21 51.51 50.14
N LYS A 8 18.01 52.59 49.36
CA LYS A 8 16.82 53.50 49.20
C LYS A 8 17.30 54.82 48.53
N ALA A 9 16.60 55.62 47.72
CA ALA A 9 15.22 55.77 47.22
C ALA A 9 15.34 56.56 45.87
N GLY A 10 14.50 56.42 44.82
CA GLY A 10 13.16 57.00 44.65
C GLY A 10 13.13 58.54 44.81
N ALA A 11 12.64 59.42 43.92
CA ALA A 11 12.15 59.39 42.54
C ALA A 11 11.89 60.85 42.08
N ARG A 12 11.74 61.05 40.75
CA ARG A 12 11.02 62.13 40.01
C ARG A 12 11.71 63.49 39.78
N ASN A 13 11.96 63.82 38.50
CA ASN A 13 11.19 64.84 37.76
C ASN A 13 11.53 64.88 36.25
N LEU A 14 10.52 65.28 35.47
CA LEU A 14 10.40 65.34 34.01
C LEU A 14 11.16 66.52 33.35
N LEU A 15 11.56 66.41 32.07
CA LEU A 15 10.94 67.06 30.87
C LEU A 15 11.89 67.16 29.65
N PHE A 16 11.36 66.71 28.49
CA PHE A 16 11.52 67.13 27.08
C PHE A 16 12.83 67.75 26.49
N GLY A 17 13.44 66.99 25.57
CA GLY A 17 13.54 67.33 24.12
C GLY A 17 14.67 68.25 23.62
N LEU A 18 15.63 67.71 22.84
CA LEU A 18 15.97 68.19 21.49
C LEU A 18 16.94 67.24 20.76
N LEU A 19 16.71 67.13 19.45
CA LEU A 19 17.36 66.30 18.44
C LEU A 19 18.73 66.88 18.03
N ALA A 20 19.79 66.07 17.96
CA ALA A 20 21.00 66.40 17.19
C ALA A 20 21.67 65.16 16.57
N LEU A 21 21.60 65.17 15.24
CA LEU A 21 22.26 64.40 14.19
C LEU A 21 23.69 63.87 14.52
N LEU A 22 23.92 62.58 14.26
CA LEU A 22 25.24 62.04 13.90
C LEU A 22 25.04 60.88 12.91
N LEU A 23 25.44 61.14 11.65
CA LEU A 23 25.47 60.19 10.56
C LEU A 23 26.83 59.46 10.52
N ALA A 24 26.71 58.13 10.46
CA ALA A 24 27.50 57.18 9.68
C ALA A 24 29.03 57.10 9.87
N THR A 25 29.47 55.98 10.44
CA THR A 25 30.32 55.03 9.69
C THR A 25 29.77 53.61 9.83
N THR A 26 29.80 52.89 8.72
CA THR A 26 29.11 51.63 8.46
C THR A 26 29.77 50.44 9.15
N GLY A 27 28.98 49.77 9.98
CA GLY A 27 29.26 48.43 10.51
C GLY A 27 27.95 47.66 10.62
N ALA A 28 27.31 47.37 9.49
CA ALA A 28 26.22 46.42 9.45
C ALA A 28 26.81 45.02 9.68
N VAL A 29 26.87 44.60 10.95
CA VAL A 29 26.81 43.16 11.23
C VAL A 29 25.37 42.78 10.90
N ALA A 30 25.16 42.37 9.64
CA ALA A 30 24.00 41.59 9.29
C ALA A 30 24.05 40.34 10.16
N THR A 31 23.22 40.28 11.19
CA THR A 31 22.79 38.98 11.70
C THR A 31 22.09 38.29 10.54
N PRO A 32 22.57 37.13 10.06
CA PRO A 32 21.76 36.31 9.20
C PRO A 32 20.61 35.80 10.07
N GLY A 33 19.51 36.55 10.07
CA GLY A 33 18.19 36.00 10.35
C GLY A 33 17.87 35.04 9.22
N GLN A 34 18.42 33.83 9.29
CA GLN A 34 17.92 32.72 8.49
C GLN A 34 16.75 32.16 9.29
N SER A 35 15.58 32.72 9.02
CA SER A 35 14.34 31.98 9.06
C SER A 35 14.57 30.74 8.18
N THR A 36 15.00 29.65 8.77
CA THR A 36 14.89 28.34 8.13
C THR A 36 13.39 28.13 7.96
N ALA A 37 12.88 28.26 6.74
CA ALA A 37 11.52 27.86 6.44
C ALA A 37 11.32 26.47 7.04
N SER A 38 10.33 26.31 7.92
CA SER A 38 10.01 24.99 8.46
C SER A 38 9.77 24.04 7.28
N PRO A 39 10.19 22.77 7.37
CA PRO A 39 9.88 21.79 6.34
C PRO A 39 8.37 21.83 6.07
N SER A 40 7.99 22.00 4.81
CA SER A 40 6.58 22.08 4.43
C SER A 40 6.26 20.94 3.48
N LEU A 41 5.39 20.03 3.92
CA LEU A 41 4.76 19.03 3.07
C LEU A 41 3.44 19.60 2.54
N SER A 42 3.10 19.28 1.29
CA SER A 42 1.74 19.45 0.78
C SER A 42 0.77 18.53 1.51
N VAL A 43 -0.54 18.80 1.42
CA VAL A 43 -1.59 17.93 2.01
C VAL A 43 -1.45 16.50 1.50
N GLN A 44 -1.18 16.34 0.19
CA GLN A 44 -1.01 15.02 -0.41
C GLN A 44 0.22 14.29 0.14
N GLU A 45 1.35 14.97 0.33
CA GLU A 45 2.55 14.37 0.92
C GLU A 45 2.36 14.01 2.40
N VAL A 46 1.61 14.82 3.17
CA VAL A 46 1.19 14.46 4.54
C VAL A 46 0.38 13.17 4.53
N GLN A 47 -0.61 13.07 3.63
CA GLN A 47 -1.44 11.88 3.48
C GLN A 47 -0.61 10.66 3.03
N GLN A 48 0.31 10.82 2.07
CA GLN A 48 1.23 9.75 1.63
C GLN A 48 2.08 9.25 2.78
N ASN A 49 2.68 10.16 3.55
CA ASN A 49 3.47 9.81 4.72
C ASN A 49 2.63 9.07 5.77
N LEU A 50 1.43 9.57 6.08
CA LEU A 50 0.52 8.89 7.00
C LEU A 50 0.09 7.52 6.47
N ALA A 51 -0.11 7.38 5.16
CA ALA A 51 -0.50 6.12 4.54
C ALA A 51 0.63 5.09 4.55
N GLY A 52 1.83 5.51 4.15
CA GLY A 52 3.04 4.69 4.20
C GLY A 52 3.43 4.26 5.61
N LEU A 53 3.15 5.06 6.63
CA LEU A 53 3.36 4.68 8.04
C LEU A 53 2.17 3.91 8.64
N GLY A 54 1.09 3.71 7.88
CA GLY A 54 -0.08 2.92 8.27
C GLY A 54 -1.08 3.62 9.22
N TYR A 55 -1.14 4.96 9.20
CA TYR A 55 -2.11 5.77 9.95
C TYR A 55 -3.33 6.18 9.10
N LEU A 56 -3.18 6.17 7.77
CA LEU A 56 -4.20 6.49 6.77
C LEU A 56 -4.29 5.35 5.74
N PRO A 57 -5.46 4.98 5.20
CA PRO A 57 -5.52 4.12 4.02
C PRO A 57 -5.01 4.87 2.78
N TRP A 58 -4.33 4.18 1.85
CA TRP A 58 -3.88 4.79 0.59
C TRP A 58 -5.03 5.42 -0.24
N ALA A 59 -6.25 4.89 -0.13
CA ALA A 59 -7.45 5.47 -0.76
C ALA A 59 -7.85 6.85 -0.19
N GLY A 60 -7.33 7.22 0.98
CA GLY A 60 -7.51 8.55 1.58
C GLY A 60 -6.44 9.57 1.16
N VAL A 61 -5.56 9.23 0.23
CA VAL A 61 -4.56 10.15 -0.36
C VAL A 61 -5.19 10.87 -1.55
N ASP A 62 -6.03 11.86 -1.27
CA ASP A 62 -6.82 12.61 -2.26
C ASP A 62 -6.36 14.07 -2.42
N GLY A 63 -5.37 14.51 -1.63
CA GLY A 63 -4.89 15.89 -1.57
C GLY A 63 -5.84 16.86 -0.88
N VAL A 64 -6.92 16.38 -0.26
CA VAL A 64 -7.94 17.19 0.42
C VAL A 64 -7.82 17.06 1.93
N ASP A 65 -7.68 18.20 2.63
CA ASP A 65 -7.63 18.22 4.09
C ASP A 65 -9.03 18.04 4.69
N GLY A 66 -9.38 16.77 4.96
CA GLY A 66 -10.70 16.36 5.44
C GLY A 66 -10.68 15.55 6.75
N PRO A 67 -11.86 15.04 7.19
CA PRO A 67 -11.99 14.29 8.44
C PRO A 67 -11.12 13.02 8.52
N GLN A 68 -10.84 12.37 7.38
CA GLN A 68 -9.95 11.21 7.34
C GLN A 68 -8.48 11.61 7.59
N THR A 69 -8.05 12.72 6.98
CA THR A 69 -6.70 13.27 7.14
C THR A 69 -6.46 13.73 8.57
N SER A 70 -7.34 14.54 9.14
CA SER A 70 -7.25 14.98 10.55
C SER A 70 -7.35 13.80 11.53
N GLY A 71 -8.19 12.80 11.25
CA GLY A 71 -8.26 11.55 12.01
C GLY A 71 -6.97 10.71 11.95
N ALA A 72 -6.23 10.73 10.85
CA ALA A 72 -4.92 10.09 10.73
C ALA A 72 -3.81 10.89 11.43
N ILE A 73 -3.85 12.22 11.32
CA ILE A 73 -2.92 13.13 11.99
C ILE A 73 -3.01 12.96 13.52
N THR A 74 -4.21 12.94 14.10
CA THR A 74 -4.38 12.74 15.55
C THR A 74 -3.78 11.42 16.05
N LYS A 75 -3.93 10.34 15.29
CA LYS A 75 -3.30 9.04 15.61
C LYS A 75 -1.77 9.13 15.59
N PHE A 76 -1.21 9.78 14.57
CA PHE A 76 0.23 9.98 14.45
C PHE A 76 0.78 10.86 15.57
N GLN A 77 0.12 11.98 15.87
CA GLN A 77 0.46 12.89 16.98
C GLN A 77 0.46 12.16 18.32
N SER A 78 -0.56 11.34 18.58
CA SER A 78 -0.62 10.52 19.79
C SER A 78 0.53 9.51 19.86
N ALA A 79 0.91 8.90 18.73
CA ALA A 79 2.05 8.00 18.67
C ALA A 79 3.39 8.70 18.90
N GLN A 80 3.56 9.93 18.41
CA GLN A 80 4.79 10.72 18.58
C GLN A 80 4.79 11.63 19.82
N CYS A 81 3.81 11.47 20.72
CA CYS A 81 3.70 12.23 21.97
C CYS A 81 3.64 13.76 21.73
N LEU A 82 2.99 14.16 20.63
CA LEU A 82 2.77 15.56 20.24
C LEU A 82 1.42 16.07 20.78
N ALA A 83 1.19 17.38 20.67
CA ALA A 83 -0.15 17.94 20.86
C ALA A 83 -1.12 17.31 19.85
N VAL A 84 -2.23 16.72 20.35
CA VAL A 84 -3.22 16.02 19.53
C VAL A 84 -4.33 16.98 19.15
N ASP A 85 -4.08 17.79 18.13
CA ASP A 85 -5.02 18.79 17.59
C ASP A 85 -5.54 18.45 16.19
N GLY A 86 -5.01 17.39 15.57
CA GLY A 86 -5.39 16.95 14.22
C GLY A 86 -4.83 17.82 13.10
N ILE A 87 -3.90 18.72 13.40
CA ILE A 87 -3.32 19.67 12.45
C ILE A 87 -1.86 19.29 12.14
N ALA A 88 -1.52 19.21 10.85
CA ALA A 88 -0.15 19.02 10.39
C ALA A 88 0.66 20.34 10.44
N GLY A 89 0.79 20.92 11.65
CA GLY A 89 1.65 22.08 11.90
C GLY A 89 3.13 21.71 11.89
N PRO A 90 4.05 22.69 12.05
CA PRO A 90 5.50 22.47 11.90
C PRO A 90 6.05 21.29 12.72
N ASN A 91 5.64 21.13 13.98
CA ASN A 91 6.10 20.02 14.82
C ASN A 91 5.60 18.66 14.32
N THR A 92 4.34 18.59 13.86
CA THR A 92 3.77 17.38 13.27
C THR A 92 4.49 17.02 11.97
N THR A 93 4.70 18.00 11.10
CA THR A 93 5.36 17.82 9.80
C THR A 93 6.80 17.35 9.96
N THR A 94 7.58 17.99 10.83
CA THR A 94 8.95 17.55 11.14
C THR A 94 8.97 16.13 11.67
N ALA A 95 8.12 15.80 12.67
CA ALA A 95 8.08 14.44 13.21
C ALA A 95 7.66 13.40 12.16
N LEU A 96 6.77 13.77 11.25
CA LEU A 96 6.31 12.90 10.17
C LEU A 96 7.45 12.62 9.17
N MET A 97 8.15 13.66 8.72
CA MET A 97 9.32 13.53 7.84
C MET A 97 10.43 12.71 8.50
N ASP A 98 10.82 13.04 9.74
CA ASP A 98 11.84 12.30 10.49
C ASP A 98 11.52 10.80 10.57
N LYS A 99 10.24 10.46 10.79
CA LYS A 99 9.79 9.07 10.86
C LYS A 99 9.85 8.37 9.51
N VAL A 100 9.51 9.07 8.42
CA VAL A 100 9.66 8.53 7.06
C VAL A 100 11.13 8.32 6.72
N GLU A 101 12.01 9.25 7.07
CA GLU A 101 13.45 9.09 6.84
C GLU A 101 14.05 7.94 7.66
N GLU A 102 13.57 7.69 8.88
CA GLU A 102 13.96 6.49 9.65
C GLU A 102 13.63 5.21 8.87
N VAL A 103 12.45 5.16 8.24
CA VAL A 103 12.03 4.04 7.38
C VAL A 103 12.88 3.97 6.11
N GLN A 104 13.14 5.09 5.45
CA GLN A 104 13.92 5.15 4.22
C GLN A 104 15.36 4.64 4.43
N ARG A 105 15.99 5.03 5.54
CA ARG A 105 17.31 4.52 5.95
C ARG A 105 17.31 3.02 6.16
N ALA A 106 16.30 2.51 6.87
CA ALA A 106 16.19 1.08 7.17
C ALA A 106 15.84 0.23 5.93
N ALA A 107 15.12 0.81 4.97
CA ALA A 107 14.80 0.21 3.68
C ALA A 107 15.87 0.45 2.60
N HIS A 108 16.99 1.09 2.95
CA HIS A 108 18.11 1.41 2.05
C HIS A 108 17.71 2.18 0.79
N THR A 109 16.91 3.24 0.96
CA THR A 109 16.46 4.11 -0.15
C THR A 109 16.82 5.57 0.08
N ILE A 110 16.32 6.47 -0.77
CA ILE A 110 16.58 7.92 -0.66
C ILE A 110 15.85 8.48 0.57
N ASP A 111 16.58 9.18 1.43
CA ASP A 111 16.06 9.81 2.66
C ASP A 111 15.57 11.24 2.37
N ASP A 112 14.47 11.39 1.63
CA ASP A 112 13.88 12.69 1.30
C ASP A 112 12.72 13.11 2.22
N GLY A 113 12.34 12.27 3.19
CA GLY A 113 11.25 12.52 4.13
C GLY A 113 9.85 12.42 3.51
N VAL A 114 9.74 11.93 2.27
CA VAL A 114 8.48 11.72 1.56
C VAL A 114 8.28 10.23 1.27
N TYR A 115 7.14 9.70 1.72
CA TYR A 115 6.75 8.31 1.52
C TYR A 115 6.14 8.13 0.12
N GLY A 116 6.91 8.51 -0.89
CA GLY A 116 6.57 8.33 -2.29
C GLY A 116 6.77 6.89 -2.75
N MET A 117 6.59 6.68 -4.05
CA MET A 117 6.65 5.35 -4.66
C MET A 117 8.00 4.63 -4.45
N SER A 118 9.11 5.37 -4.42
CA SER A 118 10.44 4.81 -4.12
C SER A 118 10.50 4.22 -2.71
N THR A 119 9.97 4.94 -1.72
CA THR A 119 9.91 4.51 -0.32
C THR A 119 8.98 3.32 -0.15
N LEU A 120 7.76 3.41 -0.70
CA LEU A 120 6.78 2.31 -0.68
C LEU A 120 7.38 1.03 -1.27
N HIS A 121 8.10 1.13 -2.39
CA HIS A 121 8.68 -0.04 -3.02
C HIS A 121 9.87 -0.60 -2.23
N SER A 122 10.75 0.25 -1.73
CA SER A 122 11.91 -0.18 -0.93
C SER A 122 11.47 -0.86 0.36
N VAL A 123 10.37 -0.38 0.97
CA VAL A 123 9.75 -1.02 2.11
C VAL A 123 9.15 -2.38 1.73
N ALA A 124 8.51 -2.50 0.56
CA ALA A 124 8.00 -3.79 0.07
C ALA A 124 9.14 -4.81 -0.16
N ILE A 125 10.29 -4.38 -0.66
CA ILE A 125 11.49 -5.23 -0.78
C ILE A 125 11.99 -5.63 0.61
N TYR A 126 12.18 -4.67 1.52
CA TYR A 126 12.60 -4.95 2.88
C TYR A 126 11.68 -6.00 3.53
N GLN A 127 10.37 -5.82 3.37
CA GLN A 127 9.37 -6.75 3.86
C GLN A 127 9.55 -8.15 3.27
N PHE A 128 9.85 -8.25 1.98
CA PHE A 128 10.13 -9.52 1.30
C PHE A 128 11.34 -10.25 1.87
N GLU A 129 12.45 -9.54 2.03
CA GLU A 129 13.69 -10.10 2.57
C GLU A 129 13.54 -10.55 4.03
N HIS A 130 12.59 -9.95 4.76
CA HIS A 130 12.35 -10.23 6.18
C HIS A 130 11.08 -11.05 6.43
N ASN A 131 10.48 -11.64 5.38
CA ASN A 131 9.29 -12.50 5.46
C ASN A 131 8.09 -11.82 6.17
N LEU A 132 7.88 -10.55 5.88
CA LEU A 132 6.78 -9.71 6.36
C LEU A 132 5.69 -9.60 5.27
N THR A 133 4.58 -8.92 5.56
CA THR A 133 3.58 -8.59 4.52
C THR A 133 4.20 -7.61 3.51
N HIS A 134 4.21 -7.92 2.21
CA HIS A 134 4.82 -7.09 1.15
C HIS A 134 3.86 -6.00 0.62
N ASP A 135 3.33 -5.18 1.51
CA ASP A 135 2.36 -4.13 1.16
C ASP A 135 3.01 -2.76 0.93
N GLY A 136 4.32 -2.63 1.15
CA GLY A 136 5.05 -1.38 1.06
C GLY A 136 4.68 -0.37 2.14
N ILE A 137 3.98 -0.80 3.19
CA ILE A 137 3.57 0.01 4.33
C ILE A 137 4.50 -0.29 5.50
N ALA A 138 5.15 0.73 6.03
CA ALA A 138 5.89 0.68 7.29
C ALA A 138 4.91 0.65 8.49
N GLY A 139 4.10 -0.40 8.56
CA GLY A 139 3.23 -0.71 9.68
C GLY A 139 4.02 -1.13 10.93
N PRO A 140 3.33 -1.45 12.05
CA PRO A 140 4.00 -1.78 13.31
C PRO A 140 5.00 -2.95 13.20
N ARG A 141 4.65 -4.00 12.42
CA ARG A 141 5.55 -5.15 12.20
C ARG A 141 6.78 -4.77 11.37
N THR A 142 6.57 -4.01 10.30
CA THR A 142 7.65 -3.51 9.44
C THR A 142 8.61 -2.62 10.23
N MET A 143 8.10 -1.63 10.96
CA MET A 143 8.92 -0.75 11.79
C MET A 143 9.65 -1.51 12.91
N SER A 144 8.98 -2.48 13.56
CA SER A 144 9.61 -3.30 14.59
C SER A 144 10.76 -4.14 14.02
N SER A 145 10.60 -4.71 12.82
CA SER A 145 11.67 -5.44 12.13
C SER A 145 12.83 -4.50 11.76
N MET A 146 12.51 -3.28 11.33
CA MET A 146 13.49 -2.23 11.00
C MET A 146 14.20 -1.65 12.23
N GLY A 147 13.85 -2.06 13.46
CA GLY A 147 14.38 -1.46 14.69
C GLY A 147 13.90 -0.02 14.94
N ILE A 148 12.80 0.38 14.30
CA ILE A 148 12.22 1.72 14.39
C ILE A 148 11.16 1.74 15.47
N GLU A 149 11.36 2.57 16.49
CA GLU A 149 10.35 2.82 17.51
C GLU A 149 9.18 3.61 16.92
N ARG A 150 8.00 2.99 16.90
CA ARG A 150 6.78 3.65 16.42
C ARG A 150 6.28 4.73 17.39
N ARG A 151 6.60 4.64 18.69
CA ARG A 151 6.34 5.70 19.68
C ARG A 151 7.65 6.23 20.24
N LYS A 152 7.89 7.54 20.12
CA LYS A 152 9.16 8.19 20.48
C LYS A 152 8.88 9.30 21.52
N GLY A 153 9.56 9.27 22.67
CA GLY A 153 9.53 10.36 23.65
C GLY A 153 8.40 10.36 24.69
N CYS A 154 7.59 9.30 24.79
CA CYS A 154 6.63 9.14 25.88
C CYS A 154 7.35 8.58 27.10
N SER A 155 7.41 9.34 28.20
CA SER A 155 7.90 8.83 29.49
C SER A 155 6.89 7.84 30.05
N ASP A 156 7.11 6.57 29.75
CA ASP A 156 7.06 5.44 30.69
C ASP A 156 7.39 4.18 29.88
N ASP A 157 8.54 3.59 30.20
CA ASP A 157 8.91 2.24 29.82
C ASP A 157 7.84 1.28 30.36
N VAL A 158 6.99 0.77 29.47
CA VAL A 158 6.33 -0.52 29.71
C VAL A 158 6.95 -1.52 28.76
N GLU A 159 8.00 -2.15 29.27
CA GLU A 159 8.54 -3.41 28.78
C GLU A 159 7.40 -4.43 28.58
N GLY A 160 7.26 -4.96 27.36
CA GLY A 160 6.47 -6.16 27.08
C GLY A 160 4.96 -6.02 27.16
N LEU A 161 4.32 -5.50 26.11
CA LEU A 161 2.88 -5.72 25.87
C LEU A 161 2.60 -5.87 24.35
N PRO A 162 2.21 -7.07 23.86
CA PRO A 162 1.70 -7.22 22.50
C PRO A 162 0.28 -6.68 22.47
N TYR A 163 -0.03 -5.63 21.69
CA TYR A 163 -1.41 -5.15 21.63
C TYR A 163 -2.00 -4.88 20.24
N PRO A 164 -3.29 -5.24 20.09
CA PRO A 164 -4.06 -5.36 18.88
C PRO A 164 -4.50 -4.00 18.36
N SER A 165 -4.73 -3.92 17.05
CA SER A 165 -5.52 -2.81 16.53
C SER A 165 -7.00 -3.12 16.78
N SER A 166 -7.78 -2.11 17.20
CA SER A 166 -9.24 -2.18 17.23
C SER A 166 -9.83 -2.67 15.90
N TYR A 167 -9.13 -2.38 14.79
CA TYR A 167 -9.45 -2.86 13.46
C TYR A 167 -9.31 -4.38 13.31
N THR A 168 -8.18 -4.98 13.71
CA THR A 168 -8.00 -6.44 13.66
C THR A 168 -9.03 -7.16 14.52
N HIS A 169 -9.27 -6.64 15.71
CA HIS A 169 -10.30 -7.17 16.59
C HIS A 169 -11.68 -7.07 15.93
N GLN A 170 -12.00 -5.92 15.30
CA GLN A 170 -13.26 -5.74 14.57
C GLN A 170 -13.41 -6.67 13.36
N VAL A 171 -12.33 -6.92 12.61
CA VAL A 171 -12.31 -7.89 11.50
C VAL A 171 -12.60 -9.29 12.01
N GLN A 172 -11.97 -9.72 13.10
CA GLN A 172 -12.23 -11.02 13.71
C GLN A 172 -13.67 -11.13 14.24
N TRP A 173 -14.21 -10.06 14.81
CA TRP A 173 -15.62 -10.00 15.19
C TRP A 173 -16.55 -10.14 13.98
N ASN A 174 -16.25 -9.46 12.87
CA ASN A 174 -17.04 -9.58 11.64
C ASN A 174 -16.97 -10.99 11.06
N LEU A 175 -15.76 -11.56 10.96
CA LEU A 175 -15.53 -12.92 10.47
C LEU A 175 -16.23 -13.96 11.35
N ALA A 176 -16.11 -13.84 12.66
CA ALA A 176 -16.74 -14.78 13.59
C ALA A 176 -18.26 -14.63 13.62
N GLY A 177 -18.75 -13.40 13.63
CA GLY A 177 -20.18 -13.10 13.51
C GLY A 177 -20.81 -13.65 12.24
N MET A 178 -20.07 -13.67 11.13
CA MET A 178 -20.55 -14.27 9.88
C MET A 178 -20.24 -15.77 9.73
N GLY A 179 -19.60 -16.39 10.74
CA GLY A 179 -19.33 -17.83 10.80
C GLY A 179 -18.08 -18.32 10.07
N TYR A 180 -17.15 -17.45 9.67
CA TYR A 180 -15.87 -17.83 9.04
C TYR A 180 -14.76 -18.11 10.07
N LEU A 181 -14.88 -17.57 11.28
CA LEU A 181 -13.91 -17.71 12.36
C LEU A 181 -14.62 -18.21 13.63
N PRO A 182 -14.08 -19.20 14.38
CA PRO A 182 -14.68 -19.56 15.66
C PRO A 182 -14.57 -18.39 16.64
N TRP A 183 -15.53 -18.24 17.57
CA TRP A 183 -15.49 -17.19 18.60
C TRP A 183 -14.18 -17.20 19.42
N SER A 184 -13.59 -18.38 19.63
CA SER A 184 -12.30 -18.54 20.33
C SER A 184 -11.09 -18.02 19.54
N GLY A 185 -11.26 -17.70 18.25
CA GLY A 185 -10.24 -17.11 17.39
C GLY A 185 -10.20 -15.58 17.41
N ILE A 186 -11.06 -14.92 18.21
CA ILE A 186 -10.99 -13.47 18.42
C ILE A 186 -9.95 -13.18 19.51
N ASP A 187 -8.73 -12.90 19.08
CA ASP A 187 -7.58 -12.63 19.97
C ASP A 187 -6.91 -11.27 19.67
N GLY A 188 -7.42 -10.52 18.69
CA GLY A 188 -6.85 -9.27 18.20
C GLY A 188 -5.57 -9.45 17.36
N ILE A 189 -5.22 -10.68 17.01
CA ILE A 189 -3.99 -11.05 16.31
C ILE A 189 -4.31 -11.65 14.92
N VAL A 190 -3.67 -11.12 13.87
CA VAL A 190 -3.75 -11.76 12.54
C VAL A 190 -2.83 -12.99 12.51
N GLY A 191 -3.37 -14.13 12.96
CA GLY A 191 -2.76 -15.45 12.88
C GLY A 191 -3.29 -16.32 11.73
N PRO A 192 -2.87 -17.59 11.62
CA PRO A 192 -3.29 -18.50 10.54
C PRO A 192 -4.80 -18.67 10.41
N GLN A 193 -5.53 -18.75 11.54
CA GLN A 193 -6.99 -18.89 11.54
C GLN A 193 -7.68 -17.65 10.95
N THR A 194 -7.26 -16.44 11.37
CA THR A 194 -7.77 -15.17 10.84
C THR A 194 -7.51 -15.04 9.33
N ARG A 195 -6.33 -15.47 8.86
CA ARG A 195 -5.97 -15.46 7.43
C ARG A 195 -6.85 -16.41 6.61
N SER A 196 -7.03 -17.65 7.07
CA SER A 196 -7.90 -18.63 6.39
C SER A 196 -9.36 -18.15 6.31
N ALA A 197 -9.90 -17.65 7.42
CA ALA A 197 -11.25 -17.09 7.48
C ALA A 197 -11.41 -15.87 6.55
N THR A 198 -10.38 -15.04 6.42
CA THR A 198 -10.39 -13.89 5.50
C THR A 198 -10.41 -14.34 4.04
N MET A 199 -9.61 -15.34 3.67
CA MET A 199 -9.64 -15.90 2.30
C MET A 199 -11.00 -16.52 1.97
N GLU A 200 -11.60 -17.24 2.91
CA GLU A 200 -12.92 -17.84 2.71
C GLU A 200 -14.00 -16.76 2.50
N PHE A 201 -13.98 -15.71 3.34
CA PHE A 201 -14.84 -14.54 3.13
C PHE A 201 -14.61 -13.88 1.76
N GLN A 202 -13.36 -13.69 1.35
CA GLN A 202 -13.03 -13.05 0.06
C GLN A 202 -13.54 -13.87 -1.13
N ARG A 203 -13.46 -15.20 -1.06
CA ARG A 203 -14.04 -16.11 -2.06
C ARG A 203 -15.56 -15.94 -2.13
N ASP A 204 -16.23 -15.95 -0.98
CA ASP A 204 -17.69 -15.77 -0.86
C ASP A 204 -18.17 -14.35 -1.20
N ALA A 205 -17.27 -13.36 -1.16
CA ALA A 205 -17.56 -11.98 -1.51
C ALA A 205 -17.17 -11.63 -2.97
N CYS A 206 -16.60 -12.60 -3.71
CA CYS A 206 -16.08 -12.44 -5.07
C CYS A 206 -15.09 -11.26 -5.20
N ILE A 207 -14.19 -11.14 -4.24
CA ILE A 207 -13.10 -10.15 -4.22
C ILE A 207 -11.74 -10.86 -4.18
N SER A 208 -10.66 -10.10 -4.36
CA SER A 208 -9.29 -10.61 -4.29
C SER A 208 -9.07 -11.48 -3.05
N THR A 209 -8.54 -12.70 -3.24
CA THR A 209 -8.26 -13.67 -2.18
C THR A 209 -6.81 -13.60 -1.73
N ASP A 210 -6.48 -12.55 -1.00
CA ASP A 210 -5.11 -12.25 -0.53
C ASP A 210 -4.90 -12.52 0.96
N ALA A 211 -5.92 -13.01 1.66
CA ALA A 211 -5.94 -13.21 3.12
C ALA A 211 -5.80 -11.92 3.96
N ILE A 212 -5.94 -10.76 3.32
CA ILE A 212 -5.80 -9.44 3.94
C ILE A 212 -7.19 -8.80 4.02
N ALA A 213 -7.61 -8.49 5.24
CA ALA A 213 -8.75 -7.62 5.47
C ALA A 213 -8.33 -6.17 5.22
N GLY A 214 -8.12 -5.81 3.94
CA GLY A 214 -7.87 -4.44 3.50
C GLY A 214 -9.17 -3.65 3.32
N PRO A 215 -9.14 -2.42 2.79
CA PRO A 215 -10.31 -1.57 2.63
C PRO A 215 -11.46 -2.24 1.85
N VAL A 216 -11.16 -2.89 0.71
CA VAL A 216 -12.16 -3.60 -0.10
C VAL A 216 -12.81 -4.73 0.72
N THR A 217 -12.00 -5.60 1.33
CA THR A 217 -12.47 -6.68 2.19
C THR A 217 -13.30 -6.14 3.35
N GLY A 218 -12.84 -5.07 4.01
CA GLY A 218 -13.53 -4.42 5.13
C GLY A 218 -14.87 -3.80 4.73
N ASP A 219 -14.94 -3.16 3.57
CA ASP A 219 -16.17 -2.58 3.05
C ASP A 219 -17.21 -3.66 2.73
N HIS A 220 -16.78 -4.76 2.10
CA HIS A 220 -17.64 -5.92 1.85
C HIS A 220 -18.13 -6.54 3.16
N MET A 221 -17.24 -6.73 4.14
CA MET A 221 -17.63 -7.24 5.48
C MET A 221 -18.66 -6.31 6.10
N SER A 222 -18.40 -5.00 6.10
CA SER A 222 -19.28 -4.00 6.72
C SER A 222 -20.64 -3.93 6.04
N GLN A 223 -20.70 -4.03 4.71
CA GLN A 223 -21.95 -4.09 3.97
C GLN A 223 -22.78 -5.33 4.34
N GLN A 224 -22.13 -6.50 4.45
CA GLN A 224 -22.79 -7.73 4.84
C GLN A 224 -23.28 -7.67 6.29
N VAL A 225 -22.47 -7.15 7.21
CA VAL A 225 -22.86 -6.92 8.61
C VAL A 225 -24.07 -5.98 8.71
N ARG A 226 -24.12 -4.90 7.91
CA ARG A 226 -25.29 -4.01 7.88
C ARG A 226 -26.57 -4.72 7.43
N LYS A 227 -26.49 -5.71 6.53
CA LYS A 227 -27.66 -6.52 6.14
C LYS A 227 -28.12 -7.36 7.34
N ILE A 228 -27.19 -8.05 8.00
CA ILE A 228 -27.49 -8.87 9.19
C ILE A 228 -28.11 -8.02 10.30
N GLN A 229 -27.56 -6.84 10.58
CA GLN A 229 -28.09 -5.94 11.60
C GLN A 229 -29.52 -5.48 11.33
N ARG A 230 -29.89 -5.22 10.06
CA ARG A 230 -31.26 -4.86 9.69
C ARG A 230 -32.24 -5.99 9.98
N GLU A 231 -31.91 -7.21 9.58
CA GLU A 231 -32.78 -8.38 9.76
C GLU A 231 -32.86 -8.84 11.22
N ALA A 232 -31.74 -8.76 11.96
CA ALA A 232 -31.69 -9.10 13.38
C ALA A 232 -32.30 -8.01 14.29
N GLY A 233 -32.59 -6.81 13.77
CA GLY A 233 -33.11 -5.69 14.57
C GLY A 233 -32.05 -5.00 15.45
N ALA A 234 -30.78 -5.04 15.05
CA ALA A 234 -29.68 -4.36 15.73
C ALA A 234 -29.42 -2.94 15.18
N SER A 235 -28.60 -2.15 15.89
CA SER A 235 -28.06 -0.89 15.35
C SER A 235 -27.24 -1.17 14.08
N VAL A 236 -27.49 -0.41 13.01
CA VAL A 236 -26.90 -0.65 11.68
C VAL A 236 -25.62 0.18 11.51
N ASP A 237 -24.57 -0.18 12.24
CA ASP A 237 -23.25 0.48 12.19
C ASP A 237 -22.23 -0.25 11.29
N GLY A 238 -22.56 -1.46 10.81
CA GLY A 238 -21.68 -2.28 9.98
C GLY A 238 -20.50 -2.89 10.72
N ALA A 239 -20.56 -2.93 12.04
CA ALA A 239 -19.59 -3.58 12.93
C ALA A 239 -20.28 -4.69 13.73
N TYR A 240 -19.80 -5.93 13.55
CA TYR A 240 -20.29 -7.03 14.37
C TYR A 240 -19.69 -6.90 15.76
N GLY A 241 -20.50 -7.03 16.80
CA GLY A 241 -20.06 -6.83 18.18
C GLY A 241 -21.07 -7.43 19.15
N PRO A 242 -20.88 -7.24 20.46
CA PRO A 242 -21.75 -7.85 21.47
C PRO A 242 -23.24 -7.54 21.31
N SER A 243 -23.61 -6.32 20.92
CA SER A 243 -25.00 -5.93 20.65
C SER A 243 -25.58 -6.65 19.43
N THR A 244 -24.85 -6.65 18.30
CA THR A 244 -25.23 -7.37 17.08
C THR A 244 -25.36 -8.87 17.35
N ARG A 245 -24.43 -9.45 18.12
CA ARG A 245 -24.48 -10.85 18.53
C ARG A 245 -25.74 -11.17 19.34
N ALA A 246 -26.06 -10.36 20.35
CA ALA A 246 -27.27 -10.56 21.16
C ALA A 246 -28.54 -10.52 20.30
N ALA A 247 -28.62 -9.56 19.38
CA ALA A 247 -29.74 -9.47 18.44
C ALA A 247 -29.84 -10.70 17.52
N VAL A 248 -28.71 -11.23 17.06
CA VAL A 248 -28.69 -12.47 16.26
C VAL A 248 -29.08 -13.69 17.10
N GLU A 249 -28.65 -13.79 18.37
CA GLU A 249 -29.10 -14.85 19.29
C GLU A 249 -30.63 -14.79 19.51
N ASP A 250 -31.20 -13.60 19.67
CA ASP A 250 -32.66 -13.41 19.80
C ASP A 250 -33.40 -13.79 18.51
N TYR A 251 -32.87 -13.38 17.35
CA TYR A 251 -33.40 -13.78 16.04
C TYR A 251 -33.37 -15.31 15.89
N GLN A 252 -32.26 -15.95 16.22
CA GLN A 252 -32.10 -17.41 16.15
C GLN A 252 -33.11 -18.13 17.04
N ARG A 253 -33.33 -17.66 18.28
CA ARG A 253 -34.36 -18.22 19.19
C ARG A 253 -35.76 -18.12 18.60
N ALA A 254 -36.10 -16.98 17.99
CA ALA A 254 -37.41 -16.75 17.40
C ALA A 254 -37.70 -17.62 16.17
N HIS A 255 -36.65 -17.98 15.42
CA HIS A 255 -36.76 -18.77 14.17
C HIS A 255 -36.36 -20.25 14.35
N GLY A 256 -36.12 -20.71 15.58
CA GLY A 256 -35.79 -22.11 15.85
C GLY A 256 -34.43 -22.57 15.32
N LEU A 257 -33.48 -21.64 15.15
CA LEU A 257 -32.12 -21.90 14.70
C LEU A 257 -31.20 -22.25 15.89
N ALA A 258 -30.00 -22.76 15.59
CA ALA A 258 -28.95 -22.90 16.61
C ALA A 258 -28.62 -21.52 17.19
N VAL A 259 -28.66 -21.38 18.52
CA VAL A 259 -28.44 -20.11 19.22
C VAL A 259 -26.96 -19.98 19.58
N ASP A 260 -26.15 -19.61 18.59
CA ASP A 260 -24.69 -19.43 18.71
C ASP A 260 -24.22 -17.98 18.50
N GLY A 261 -25.16 -17.08 18.15
CA GLY A 261 -24.91 -15.67 17.87
C GLY A 261 -24.18 -15.41 16.55
N MET A 262 -23.94 -16.45 15.75
CA MET A 262 -23.32 -16.37 14.43
C MET A 262 -24.41 -16.34 13.35
N ALA A 263 -24.36 -15.31 12.52
CA ALA A 263 -25.05 -15.29 11.24
C ALA A 263 -24.27 -16.13 10.20
N GLY A 264 -24.17 -17.45 10.42
CA GLY A 264 -23.60 -18.40 9.46
C GLY A 264 -24.54 -18.67 8.27
N PRO A 265 -24.21 -19.61 7.35
CA PRO A 265 -25.00 -19.87 6.14
C PRO A 265 -26.48 -20.14 6.38
N ASN A 266 -26.83 -20.95 7.39
CA ASN A 266 -28.22 -21.25 7.72
C ASN A 266 -28.97 -20.02 8.24
N THR A 267 -28.34 -19.25 9.14
CA THR A 267 -28.93 -18.02 9.69
C THR A 267 -29.10 -16.96 8.60
N MET A 268 -28.09 -16.75 7.74
CA MET A 268 -28.19 -15.79 6.64
C MET A 268 -29.22 -16.21 5.59
N SER A 269 -29.34 -17.50 5.28
CA SER A 269 -30.37 -18.02 4.38
C SER A 269 -31.78 -17.75 4.92
N GLU A 270 -32.01 -17.94 6.23
CA GLU A 270 -33.30 -17.63 6.86
C GLU A 270 -33.59 -16.13 6.87
N MET A 271 -32.57 -15.29 7.05
CA MET A 271 -32.65 -13.83 6.91
C MET A 271 -32.86 -13.36 5.46
N GLY A 272 -32.87 -14.26 4.47
CA GLY A 272 -32.94 -13.91 3.04
C GLY A 272 -31.70 -13.15 2.55
N ILE A 273 -30.56 -13.33 3.22
CA ILE A 273 -29.29 -12.71 2.87
C ILE A 273 -28.46 -13.72 2.09
N ASP A 274 -28.33 -13.51 0.78
CA ASP A 274 -27.44 -14.33 -0.05
C ASP A 274 -25.96 -14.11 0.34
N ARG A 275 -25.22 -15.22 0.47
CA ARG A 275 -23.76 -15.22 0.27
C ARG A 275 -23.52 -15.33 -1.23
N THR A 276 -22.91 -14.32 -1.84
CA THR A 276 -22.70 -14.28 -3.28
C THR A 276 -21.76 -15.40 -3.74
N MET A 277 -22.30 -16.50 -4.24
CA MET A 277 -21.53 -17.57 -4.88
C MET A 277 -21.31 -17.19 -6.35
N CYS A 278 -20.10 -16.78 -6.72
CA CYS A 278 -19.78 -16.58 -8.13
C CYS A 278 -19.74 -17.93 -8.86
N ASP A 279 -20.58 -18.02 -9.88
CA ASP A 279 -20.52 -19.02 -10.94
C ASP A 279 -19.16 -18.90 -11.65
N TYR A 280 -18.25 -19.83 -11.35
CA TYR A 280 -17.10 -20.07 -12.23
C TYR A 280 -17.68 -20.73 -13.49
N GLY A 281 -18.09 -19.89 -14.44
CA GLY A 281 -18.47 -20.34 -15.76
C GLY A 281 -17.35 -21.18 -16.34
N SER A 282 -17.59 -22.48 -16.48
CA SER A 282 -16.81 -23.38 -17.31
C SER A 282 -16.79 -22.82 -18.74
N GLY A 283 -15.78 -22.02 -19.07
CA GLY A 283 -15.79 -21.27 -20.33
C GLY A 283 -14.44 -20.75 -20.85
N ASP A 284 -13.35 -20.83 -20.08
CA ASP A 284 -12.04 -20.49 -20.64
C ASP A 284 -11.44 -21.69 -21.38
N PRO A 285 -10.91 -21.51 -22.61
CA PRO A 285 -10.26 -22.59 -23.33
C PRO A 285 -9.04 -23.08 -22.55
N ALA A 286 -9.07 -24.35 -22.16
CA ALA A 286 -7.90 -25.02 -21.62
C ALA A 286 -6.73 -24.88 -22.62
N PRO A 287 -5.53 -24.46 -22.17
CA PRO A 287 -4.37 -24.39 -23.05
C PRO A 287 -4.02 -25.80 -23.59
N PRO A 288 -3.49 -25.91 -24.82
CA PRO A 288 -3.10 -27.20 -25.39
C PRO A 288 -2.13 -27.95 -24.49
N ALA A 289 -2.36 -29.25 -24.32
CA ALA A 289 -1.66 -30.11 -23.35
C ALA A 289 -0.29 -30.63 -23.83
N ASP A 290 0.38 -29.97 -24.78
CA ASP A 290 1.60 -30.51 -25.42
C ASP A 290 2.73 -29.49 -25.71
N GLY A 291 2.61 -28.22 -25.30
CA GLY A 291 3.65 -27.19 -25.52
C GLY A 291 4.57 -26.91 -24.32
N SER A 292 5.80 -26.48 -24.61
CA SER A 292 6.73 -25.92 -23.62
C SER A 292 6.17 -24.65 -22.96
N THR A 293 6.64 -24.30 -21.75
CA THR A 293 6.23 -23.08 -21.01
C THR A 293 6.27 -21.82 -21.88
N ARG A 294 7.27 -21.71 -22.76
CA ARG A 294 7.46 -20.56 -23.67
C ARG A 294 6.36 -20.48 -24.73
N GLU A 295 5.97 -21.61 -25.31
CA GLU A 295 4.87 -21.65 -26.29
C GLU A 295 3.55 -21.27 -25.64
N ARG A 296 3.33 -21.68 -24.38
CA ARG A 296 2.16 -21.26 -23.60
C ARG A 296 2.13 -19.77 -23.34
N ILE A 297 3.26 -19.17 -22.93
CA ILE A 297 3.38 -17.70 -22.75
C ILE A 297 2.97 -16.98 -24.03
N VAL A 298 3.53 -17.38 -25.17
CA VAL A 298 3.24 -16.75 -26.47
C VAL A 298 1.77 -16.93 -26.84
N ALA A 299 1.22 -18.13 -26.70
CA ALA A 299 -0.17 -18.41 -27.04
C ALA A 299 -1.16 -17.58 -26.20
N ILE A 300 -0.92 -17.48 -24.89
CA ILE A 300 -1.76 -16.68 -23.98
C ILE A 300 -1.65 -15.19 -24.33
N ALA A 301 -0.44 -14.66 -24.52
CA ALA A 301 -0.24 -13.26 -24.88
C ALA A 301 -0.92 -12.90 -26.21
N VAL A 302 -0.76 -13.74 -27.24
CA VAL A 302 -1.38 -13.54 -28.56
C VAL A 302 -2.90 -13.63 -28.50
N GLY A 303 -3.44 -14.51 -27.65
CA GLY A 303 -4.88 -14.63 -27.42
C GLY A 303 -5.53 -13.34 -26.90
N GLU A 304 -4.77 -12.51 -26.20
CA GLU A 304 -5.23 -11.23 -25.67
C GLU A 304 -5.06 -10.05 -26.64
N HIS A 305 -4.45 -10.27 -27.82
CA HIS A 305 -4.22 -9.21 -28.80
C HIS A 305 -5.53 -8.50 -29.21
N GLY A 306 -5.55 -7.18 -29.10
CA GLY A 306 -6.73 -6.37 -29.37
C GLY A 306 -7.67 -6.18 -28.17
N TYR A 307 -7.36 -6.73 -27.00
CA TYR A 307 -7.97 -6.30 -25.76
C TYR A 307 -7.65 -4.82 -25.51
N HIS A 308 -8.65 -4.04 -25.08
CA HIS A 308 -8.52 -2.63 -24.72
C HIS A 308 -8.98 -2.42 -23.27
N GLU A 309 -8.36 -1.48 -22.57
CA GLU A 309 -8.84 -1.04 -21.26
C GLU A 309 -10.16 -0.27 -21.37
N ASP A 310 -10.93 -0.25 -20.27
CA ASP A 310 -12.22 0.44 -20.24
C ASP A 310 -12.03 1.97 -20.31
N GLY A 311 -12.41 2.58 -21.44
CA GLY A 311 -12.57 4.04 -21.53
C GLY A 311 -11.31 4.87 -21.28
N SER A 312 -10.11 4.36 -21.56
CA SER A 312 -8.80 5.01 -21.29
C SER A 312 -8.48 5.24 -19.80
N SER A 313 -9.05 4.43 -18.92
CA SER A 313 -8.91 4.56 -17.46
C SER A 313 -7.76 3.75 -16.87
N ASN A 314 -6.98 3.03 -17.68
CA ASN A 314 -6.08 1.96 -17.24
C ASN A 314 -6.75 0.81 -16.44
N CYS A 315 -8.08 0.74 -16.37
CA CYS A 315 -8.79 -0.38 -15.75
C CYS A 315 -8.78 -1.62 -16.67
N GLN A 316 -8.40 -2.77 -16.11
CA GLN A 316 -8.06 -3.96 -16.89
C GLN A 316 -8.19 -5.25 -16.06
N LYS A 317 -8.30 -6.41 -16.73
CA LYS A 317 -8.59 -7.71 -16.10
C LYS A 317 -7.38 -8.48 -15.52
N TYR A 318 -6.17 -8.06 -15.84
CA TYR A 318 -4.87 -8.67 -15.47
C TYR A 318 -4.33 -8.19 -14.09
N GLY A 319 -5.04 -7.31 -13.37
CA GLY A 319 -4.68 -6.87 -12.02
C GLY A 319 -5.67 -5.85 -11.45
N GLY A 320 -6.08 -6.00 -10.19
CA GLY A 320 -7.23 -5.29 -9.60
C GLY A 320 -7.11 -3.78 -9.35
N MET A 321 -6.18 -3.08 -9.99
CA MET A 321 -6.02 -1.62 -9.90
C MET A 321 -6.04 -1.00 -11.31
N CYS A 322 -6.63 0.20 -11.43
CA CYS A 322 -6.70 0.98 -12.66
C CYS A 322 -5.44 1.83 -12.82
N GLU A 323 -4.35 1.20 -13.27
CA GLU A 323 -3.00 1.76 -13.35
C GLU A 323 -2.28 1.25 -14.60
N PRO A 324 -1.19 1.90 -15.05
CA PRO A 324 -0.45 1.40 -16.20
C PRO A 324 -0.07 -0.08 -16.06
N TRP A 325 -0.52 -0.90 -17.00
CA TRP A 325 -0.66 -2.34 -16.77
C TRP A 325 0.24 -3.22 -17.64
N CYS A 326 1.26 -2.66 -18.28
CA CYS A 326 2.18 -3.44 -19.13
C CYS A 326 2.85 -4.59 -18.37
N ALA A 327 3.37 -4.35 -17.17
CA ALA A 327 3.96 -5.40 -16.33
C ALA A 327 2.91 -6.33 -15.71
N LYS A 328 1.70 -5.82 -15.41
CA LYS A 328 0.59 -6.64 -14.92
C LYS A 328 0.17 -7.67 -15.96
N PHE A 329 0.00 -7.23 -17.21
CA PHE A 329 -0.24 -8.12 -18.33
C PHE A 329 0.87 -9.15 -18.49
N GLY A 330 2.14 -8.71 -18.56
CA GLY A 330 3.26 -9.64 -18.76
C GLY A 330 3.40 -10.69 -17.66
N THR A 331 3.31 -10.28 -16.39
CA THR A 331 3.37 -11.21 -15.25
C THR A 331 2.13 -12.11 -15.16
N TRP A 332 0.94 -11.61 -15.48
CA TRP A 332 -0.27 -12.42 -15.58
C TRP A 332 -0.14 -13.50 -16.66
N VAL A 333 0.37 -13.17 -17.86
CA VAL A 333 0.60 -14.16 -18.93
C VAL A 333 1.54 -15.26 -18.44
N TRP A 334 2.65 -14.88 -17.78
CA TRP A 334 3.61 -15.85 -17.22
C TRP A 334 2.97 -16.74 -16.16
N GLN A 335 2.14 -16.19 -15.27
CA GLN A 335 1.40 -16.95 -14.27
C GLN A 335 0.41 -17.93 -14.90
N GLN A 336 -0.36 -17.51 -15.91
CA GLN A 336 -1.24 -18.41 -16.68
C GLN A 336 -0.44 -19.49 -17.43
N ALA A 337 0.79 -19.15 -17.83
CA ALA A 337 1.78 -20.08 -18.37
C ALA A 337 2.53 -20.87 -17.29
N GLY A 338 2.12 -20.84 -16.03
CA GLY A 338 2.65 -21.67 -14.94
C GLY A 338 4.08 -21.31 -14.51
N VAL A 339 4.54 -20.11 -14.82
CA VAL A 339 5.79 -19.55 -14.30
C VAL A 339 5.52 -18.98 -12.90
N ASP A 340 6.37 -19.34 -11.94
CA ASP A 340 6.28 -18.85 -10.55
C ASP A 340 6.91 -17.44 -10.45
N VAL A 341 6.19 -16.45 -10.97
CA VAL A 341 6.57 -15.03 -10.92
C VAL A 341 5.55 -14.24 -10.09
N PRO A 342 5.98 -13.34 -9.19
CA PRO A 342 5.06 -12.43 -8.52
C PRO A 342 4.38 -11.46 -9.50
N SER A 343 3.17 -11.00 -9.19
CA SER A 343 2.48 -9.99 -10.00
C SER A 343 3.11 -8.62 -9.79
N TYR A 344 3.74 -8.07 -10.83
CA TYR A 344 4.41 -6.76 -10.77
C TYR A 344 3.63 -5.69 -11.54
N TRP A 345 3.44 -4.52 -10.92
CA TRP A 345 2.90 -3.34 -11.59
C TRP A 345 4.02 -2.54 -12.29
N PHE A 346 5.18 -2.45 -11.65
CA PHE A 346 6.35 -1.74 -12.16
C PHE A 346 7.33 -2.69 -12.84
N THR A 347 7.73 -2.32 -14.04
CA THR A 347 8.62 -3.07 -14.93
C THR A 347 10.00 -3.29 -14.32
N GLY A 348 10.55 -2.29 -13.62
CA GLY A 348 11.87 -2.40 -12.97
C GLY A 348 11.92 -3.51 -11.92
N ASN A 349 10.84 -3.71 -11.17
CA ASN A 349 10.77 -4.73 -10.12
C ASN A 349 10.78 -6.14 -10.68
N TRP A 350 10.07 -6.36 -11.79
CA TRP A 350 10.07 -7.65 -12.45
C TRP A 350 11.48 -7.99 -12.98
N TYR A 351 12.15 -7.00 -13.57
CA TYR A 351 13.53 -7.17 -14.00
C TYR A 351 14.48 -7.45 -12.84
N MET A 352 14.35 -6.73 -11.71
CA MET A 352 15.18 -6.93 -10.51
C MET A 352 14.92 -8.29 -9.85
N TRP A 353 13.66 -8.73 -9.78
CA TRP A 353 13.31 -10.08 -9.37
C TRP A 353 14.03 -11.11 -10.23
N GLY A 354 14.02 -10.92 -11.54
CA GLY A 354 14.73 -11.82 -12.44
C GLY A 354 16.24 -11.78 -12.23
N LEU A 355 16.85 -10.63 -11.93
CA LEU A 355 18.29 -10.56 -11.61
C LEU A 355 18.61 -11.35 -10.34
N ASN A 356 17.81 -11.15 -9.29
CA ASN A 356 18.00 -11.79 -8.00
C ASN A 356 17.80 -13.31 -8.04
N ASN A 357 17.04 -13.81 -9.01
CA ASN A 357 16.78 -15.24 -9.22
C ASN A 357 17.59 -15.84 -10.39
N GLY A 358 18.48 -15.07 -11.04
CA GLY A 358 19.32 -15.55 -12.15
C GLY A 358 18.60 -15.70 -13.50
N HIS A 359 17.43 -15.08 -13.66
CA HIS A 359 16.62 -15.08 -14.87
C HIS A 359 16.86 -13.86 -15.79
N SER A 360 17.27 -12.72 -15.24
CA SER A 360 17.48 -11.49 -16.02
C SER A 360 18.89 -11.38 -16.58
N VAL A 361 18.97 -10.86 -17.79
CA VAL A 361 20.21 -10.60 -18.53
C VAL A 361 20.27 -9.11 -18.90
N PRO A 362 21.27 -8.36 -18.40
CA PRO A 362 21.49 -6.97 -18.79
C PRO A 362 21.86 -6.84 -20.27
N ALA A 363 21.45 -5.74 -20.89
CA ALA A 363 21.78 -5.43 -22.29
C ALA A 363 23.30 -5.45 -22.57
N SER A 364 24.13 -5.13 -21.56
CA SER A 364 25.59 -5.22 -21.65
C SER A 364 26.13 -6.63 -21.90
N GLN A 365 25.34 -7.67 -21.61
CA GLN A 365 25.66 -9.07 -21.92
C GLN A 365 25.11 -9.53 -23.28
N GLY A 366 24.37 -8.66 -23.97
CA GLY A 366 23.79 -8.92 -25.29
C GLY A 366 22.47 -9.69 -25.28
N PHE A 367 21.88 -9.85 -26.46
CA PHE A 367 20.55 -10.43 -26.67
C PHE A 367 20.57 -11.73 -27.47
N SER A 368 21.75 -12.33 -27.71
CA SER A 368 21.89 -13.52 -28.57
C SER A 368 21.11 -14.75 -28.08
N ASP A 369 20.82 -14.83 -26.79
CA ASP A 369 20.11 -15.95 -26.17
C ASP A 369 18.60 -15.70 -26.00
N ILE A 370 18.09 -14.55 -26.45
CA ILE A 370 16.69 -14.17 -26.29
C ILE A 370 15.79 -15.13 -27.07
N LYS A 371 14.66 -15.49 -26.47
CA LYS A 371 13.74 -16.50 -27.00
C LYS A 371 12.29 -16.03 -26.88
N PRO A 372 11.39 -16.61 -27.70
CA PRO A 372 9.95 -16.47 -27.48
C PRO A 372 9.57 -16.76 -26.03
N GLY A 373 8.71 -15.93 -25.46
CA GLY A 373 8.26 -15.96 -24.07
C GLY A 373 9.14 -15.18 -23.08
N ASP A 374 10.32 -14.67 -23.47
CA ASP A 374 11.09 -13.74 -22.61
C ASP A 374 10.36 -12.39 -22.49
N ALA A 375 10.64 -11.64 -21.42
CA ALA A 375 10.17 -10.27 -21.22
C ALA A 375 11.29 -9.28 -21.50
N VAL A 376 11.06 -8.25 -22.33
CA VAL A 376 12.03 -7.20 -22.67
C VAL A 376 11.67 -5.88 -22.00
N PHE A 377 12.65 -5.23 -21.36
CA PHE A 377 12.41 -4.05 -20.53
C PHE A 377 13.01 -2.79 -21.14
N TRP A 378 12.16 -1.79 -21.31
CA TRP A 378 12.48 -0.54 -22.00
C TRP A 378 12.94 0.56 -21.05
N GLY A 379 13.83 1.41 -21.55
CA GLY A 379 14.40 2.57 -20.88
C GLY A 379 15.89 2.40 -20.61
N THR A 380 16.39 3.08 -19.58
CA THR A 380 17.82 3.17 -19.24
C THR A 380 18.22 2.31 -18.03
N GLY A 381 17.26 1.78 -17.26
CA GLY A 381 17.55 0.90 -16.13
C GLY A 381 16.35 0.68 -15.21
N PRO A 382 16.45 -0.25 -14.25
CA PRO A 382 15.31 -0.68 -13.45
C PRO A 382 14.95 0.23 -12.26
N SER A 383 15.65 1.35 -12.04
CA SER A 383 15.65 2.05 -10.75
C SER A 383 14.45 2.96 -10.49
N SER A 384 13.71 3.37 -11.53
CA SER A 384 12.56 4.29 -11.40
C SER A 384 11.55 4.13 -12.53
N VAL A 385 10.34 4.65 -12.36
CA VAL A 385 9.32 4.71 -13.42
C VAL A 385 9.72 5.55 -14.64
N SER A 386 10.69 6.45 -14.48
CA SER A 386 11.24 7.25 -15.59
C SER A 386 12.40 6.57 -16.31
N SER A 387 13.06 5.60 -15.68
CA SER A 387 14.18 4.85 -16.26
C SER A 387 13.78 3.45 -16.72
N SER A 388 12.75 2.84 -16.15
CA SER A 388 12.12 1.60 -16.60
C SER A 388 10.68 1.91 -17.02
N VAL A 389 10.49 2.09 -18.31
CA VAL A 389 9.30 2.77 -18.85
C VAL A 389 8.25 1.82 -19.37
N HIS A 390 8.64 0.62 -19.78
CA HIS A 390 7.72 -0.34 -20.39
C HIS A 390 8.29 -1.77 -20.40
N VAL A 391 7.42 -2.75 -20.64
CA VAL A 391 7.80 -4.14 -20.88
C VAL A 391 6.92 -4.74 -21.97
N ASP A 392 7.52 -5.54 -22.85
CA ASP A 392 6.78 -6.40 -23.78
C ASP A 392 7.26 -7.86 -23.61
N LEU A 393 6.45 -8.80 -24.08
CA LEU A 393 6.83 -10.21 -24.23
C LEU A 393 7.32 -10.47 -25.65
N VAL A 394 8.34 -11.32 -25.78
CA VAL A 394 8.87 -11.75 -27.08
C VAL A 394 7.92 -12.77 -27.67
N GLU A 395 7.26 -12.42 -28.78
CA GLU A 395 6.41 -13.32 -29.54
C GLU A 395 7.26 -14.22 -30.45
N SER A 396 8.23 -13.62 -31.16
CA SER A 396 9.16 -14.36 -32.01
C SER A 396 10.49 -13.62 -32.22
N VAL A 397 11.55 -14.36 -32.55
CA VAL A 397 12.85 -13.80 -32.98
C VAL A 397 13.04 -14.09 -34.47
N ASN A 398 13.25 -13.04 -35.26
CA ASN A 398 13.45 -13.12 -36.70
C ASN A 398 14.85 -13.66 -37.03
N ALA A 399 15.05 -14.12 -38.27
CA ALA A 399 16.33 -14.70 -38.70
C ALA A 399 17.50 -13.71 -38.66
N ASP A 400 17.22 -12.40 -38.73
CA ASP A 400 18.19 -11.32 -38.61
C ASP A 400 18.45 -10.88 -37.15
N GLY A 401 17.81 -11.52 -36.18
CA GLY A 401 17.93 -11.22 -34.75
C GLY A 401 16.98 -10.13 -34.24
N THR A 402 16.15 -9.52 -35.11
CA THR A 402 15.13 -8.57 -34.68
C THR A 402 13.96 -9.29 -33.99
N LEU A 403 13.24 -8.57 -33.12
CA LEU A 403 12.18 -9.11 -32.28
C LEU A 403 10.80 -8.68 -32.76
N ASN A 404 9.85 -9.63 -32.74
CA ASN A 404 8.43 -9.31 -32.75
C ASN A 404 7.93 -9.46 -31.31
N LEU A 405 7.26 -8.44 -30.82
CA LEU A 405 6.90 -8.27 -29.43
C LEU A 405 5.39 -8.07 -29.29
N ILE A 406 4.85 -8.46 -28.14
CA ILE A 406 3.47 -8.20 -27.75
C ILE A 406 3.43 -7.68 -26.32
N GLY A 407 2.76 -6.55 -26.13
CA GLY A 407 2.74 -5.85 -24.84
C GLY A 407 1.36 -5.33 -24.50
N GLY A 408 1.08 -5.30 -23.20
CA GLY A 408 -0.09 -4.65 -22.64
C GLY A 408 0.14 -3.16 -22.46
N ASN A 409 -0.94 -2.40 -22.40
CA ASN A 409 -0.94 -0.95 -22.29
C ASN A 409 -0.12 -0.21 -23.35
N VAL A 410 -0.05 -0.76 -24.57
CA VAL A 410 0.49 -0.07 -25.73
C VAL A 410 -0.67 0.66 -26.37
N SER A 411 -0.71 1.98 -26.17
CA SER A 411 -1.86 2.81 -26.55
C SER A 411 -3.17 2.28 -25.95
N ASN A 412 -3.16 1.96 -24.65
CA ASN A 412 -4.34 1.49 -23.89
C ASN A 412 -4.88 0.12 -24.35
N ALA A 413 -4.06 -0.66 -25.07
CA ALA A 413 -4.43 -1.97 -25.61
C ALA A 413 -3.30 -3.00 -25.51
N VAL A 414 -3.65 -4.27 -25.70
CA VAL A 414 -2.68 -5.32 -26.01
C VAL A 414 -2.36 -5.26 -27.49
N SER A 415 -1.13 -4.84 -27.82
CA SER A 415 -0.70 -4.57 -29.20
C SER A 415 0.65 -5.20 -29.51
N ARG A 416 0.89 -5.43 -30.81
CA ARG A 416 2.15 -5.94 -31.33
C ARG A 416 3.11 -4.83 -31.78
N LYS A 417 4.41 -5.11 -31.67
CA LYS A 417 5.51 -4.36 -32.29
C LYS A 417 6.34 -5.34 -33.12
N TYR A 418 6.81 -4.94 -34.29
CA TYR A 418 7.51 -5.84 -35.22
C TYR A 418 8.89 -5.32 -35.56
N ASN A 419 9.80 -6.25 -35.85
CA ASN A 419 11.17 -5.97 -36.33
C ASN A 419 11.95 -5.00 -35.43
N ILE A 420 11.81 -5.13 -34.12
CA ILE A 420 12.55 -4.34 -33.15
C ILE A 420 13.98 -4.84 -33.08
N ASP A 421 14.95 -3.99 -33.41
CA ASP A 421 16.36 -4.28 -33.17
C ASP A 421 16.67 -4.06 -31.68
N PRO A 422 16.96 -5.12 -30.90
CA PRO A 422 17.20 -4.98 -29.47
C PRO A 422 18.50 -4.24 -29.13
N TYR A 423 19.41 -4.05 -30.10
CA TYR A 423 20.65 -3.30 -29.91
C TYR A 423 20.51 -1.80 -30.20
N ALA A 424 19.52 -1.42 -31.02
CA ALA A 424 19.24 -0.03 -31.37
C ALA A 424 18.07 0.58 -30.58
N ALA A 425 17.26 -0.26 -29.94
CA ALA A 425 16.17 0.15 -29.07
C ALA A 425 16.68 0.53 -27.66
N ASP A 426 15.96 1.42 -26.98
CA ASP A 426 16.19 1.72 -25.56
C ASP A 426 15.71 0.54 -24.70
N ILE A 427 16.42 -0.58 -24.73
CA ILE A 427 16.16 -1.79 -23.93
C ILE A 427 17.35 -2.02 -23.01
N TYR A 428 17.12 -2.01 -21.70
CA TYR A 428 18.21 -2.17 -20.73
C TYR A 428 18.44 -3.63 -20.31
N GLY A 429 17.56 -4.55 -20.71
CA GLY A 429 17.74 -5.98 -20.52
C GLY A 429 16.46 -6.80 -20.77
N TYR A 430 16.55 -8.10 -20.54
CA TYR A 430 15.41 -9.03 -20.65
C TYR A 430 15.41 -10.06 -19.52
N THR A 431 14.24 -10.64 -19.23
CA THR A 431 14.05 -11.68 -18.20
C THR A 431 13.48 -12.94 -18.81
N ARG A 432 14.01 -14.08 -18.40
CA ARG A 432 13.61 -15.42 -18.85
C ARG A 432 12.57 -16.03 -17.89
N PRO A 433 11.51 -16.69 -18.38
CA PRO A 433 10.54 -17.40 -17.54
C PRO A 433 11.15 -18.58 -16.78
#